data_AF-A0A8H7KBN4-F1
#
_entry.id   AF-A0A8H7KBN4-F1
#
_cell.length_a   1.000
_cell.length_b   1.000
_cell.length_c   1.000
_cell.angle_alpha   90.00
_cell.angle_beta   90.00
_cell.angle_gamma   90.00
#
_symmetry.space_group_name_H-M   'P 1'
#
loop_
_entity.id
_entity.type
_entity.pdbx_description
1 polymer ?
#
loop_
_entity_poly.entity_id
_entity_poly.type
_entity_poly.pdbx_seq_one_letter_code
_entity_poly.pdbx_strand_id
1 'polypeptide(L)'
;MIGNVGLLAMSALGNTGTDGGSLLVPILAIAAVSTVLLLPITPFIHRVTHHVPLFLLLVFMATLIYNLATFPFSVNNRFKFYFHQVVDLNDDTNTVSLSGLNPFIHNIVSSLPSTANQKLNCSPGGRGKNSHVCRYDASSLPLNLVSGVKVEDLLKVTVPESYDGSSVDVVVDAVDTRLCYLESSIPISGFTVEGAGPLQERFGGKIQDSGVKRIDLWRRDRSRPWKLNLKLKAKELSEEASEDEDPTADDRDELKLRAETNALADDSLVVTIRCAYSDANEPTTIPALTELHRYMPPWAAVTKFSAGLVEIQKNFTIQSAGGQE
;
A
#
# COMPACT_ATOMS: atom_id res chain seq x y z
N MET A 1 5.76 2.67 40.42
CA MET A 1 5.03 3.30 39.29
C MET A 1 5.79 3.22 37.97
N ILE A 2 7.12 3.46 37.93
CA ILE A 2 7.89 3.44 36.66
C ILE A 2 7.85 2.09 35.92
N GLY A 3 7.81 0.96 36.63
CA GLY A 3 7.68 -0.37 36.01
C GLY A 3 6.38 -0.53 35.21
N ASN A 4 5.26 0.00 35.71
CA ASN A 4 3.98 -0.05 34.98
C ASN A 4 4.02 0.83 33.73
N VAL A 5 4.66 2.00 33.80
CA VAL A 5 4.89 2.86 32.63
C VAL A 5 5.75 2.13 31.59
N GLY A 6 6.78 1.41 32.03
CA GLY A 6 7.60 0.57 31.15
C GLY A 6 6.80 -0.52 30.43
N LEU A 7 5.97 -1.27 31.17
CA LEU A 7 5.13 -2.31 30.59
C LEU A 7 4.15 -1.74 29.55
N LEU A 8 3.52 -0.60 29.85
CA LEU A 8 2.63 0.08 28.90
C LEU A 8 3.39 0.55 27.66
N ALA A 9 4.55 1.17 27.82
CA ALA A 9 5.39 1.62 26.70
C ALA A 9 5.81 0.46 25.79
N MET A 10 6.23 -0.67 26.35
CA MET A 10 6.60 -1.86 25.55
C MET A 10 5.40 -2.45 24.82
N SER A 11 4.24 -2.55 25.47
CA SER A 11 3.03 -3.06 24.81
C SER A 11 2.57 -2.17 23.65
N ALA A 12 2.71 -0.85 23.77
CA ALA A 12 2.36 0.10 22.73
C ALA A 12 3.32 0.07 21.54
N LEU A 13 4.61 -0.16 21.78
CA LEU A 13 5.66 -0.13 20.75
C LEU A 13 6.02 -1.49 20.16
N GLY A 14 5.46 -2.59 20.69
CA GLY A 14 5.79 -3.96 20.28
C GLY A 14 5.55 -4.25 18.80
N ASN A 15 4.59 -3.58 18.17
CA ASN A 15 4.26 -3.79 16.74
C ASN A 15 5.07 -2.91 15.78
N THR A 16 5.83 -1.92 16.27
CA THR A 16 6.55 -0.96 15.41
C THR A 16 7.56 -1.66 14.50
N GLY A 17 8.24 -2.69 15.00
CA GLY A 17 9.21 -3.45 14.20
C GLY A 17 8.55 -4.28 13.09
N THR A 18 7.47 -4.98 13.41
CA THR A 18 6.77 -5.85 12.45
C THR A 18 6.06 -5.07 11.34
N ASP A 19 5.60 -3.85 11.63
CA ASP A 19 4.98 -2.97 10.63
C ASP A 19 6.03 -2.24 9.76
N GLY A 20 7.33 -2.59 9.86
CA GLY A 20 8.40 -2.01 9.03
C GLY A 20 8.79 -0.58 9.42
N GLY A 21 8.42 -0.15 10.63
CA GLY A 21 8.81 1.12 11.23
C GLY A 21 10.26 1.13 11.73
N SER A 22 10.72 2.29 12.18
CA SER A 22 12.07 2.42 12.77
C SER A 22 12.11 1.76 14.14
N LEU A 23 13.05 0.83 14.33
CA LEU A 23 13.32 0.19 15.63
C LEU A 23 14.02 1.13 16.62
N LEU A 24 14.48 2.30 16.18
CA LEU A 24 15.17 3.25 17.05
C LEU A 24 14.26 3.73 18.20
N VAL A 25 13.01 4.08 17.88
CA VAL A 25 12.04 4.59 18.85
C VAL A 25 11.76 3.59 19.97
N PRO A 26 11.38 2.33 19.68
CA PRO A 26 11.20 1.33 20.74
C PRO A 26 12.47 1.13 21.56
N ILE A 27 13.64 0.98 20.92
CA ILE A 27 14.91 0.74 21.62
C ILE A 27 15.26 1.89 22.58
N LEU A 28 15.12 3.14 22.14
CA LEU A 28 15.37 4.32 22.98
C LEU A 28 14.38 4.40 24.15
N ALA A 29 13.11 4.06 23.92
CA ALA A 29 12.12 4.00 25.00
C ALA A 29 12.49 2.93 26.04
N ILE A 30 12.94 1.74 25.61
CA ILE A 30 13.42 0.69 26.54
C ILE A 30 14.62 1.19 27.34
N ALA A 31 15.60 1.79 26.67
CA ALA A 31 16.81 2.29 27.30
C ALA A 31 16.51 3.38 28.34
N ALA A 32 15.64 4.34 28.01
CA ALA A 32 15.26 5.42 28.91
C ALA A 32 14.54 4.91 30.17
N VAL A 33 13.51 4.06 30.00
CA VAL A 33 12.77 3.48 31.13
C VAL A 33 13.69 2.62 32.00
N SER A 34 14.55 1.81 31.38
CA SER A 34 15.50 0.94 32.10
C SER A 34 16.51 1.76 32.90
N THR A 35 17.01 2.87 32.34
CA THR A 35 17.94 3.78 33.03
C THR A 35 17.28 4.40 34.27
N VAL A 36 16.06 4.90 34.15
CA VAL A 36 15.30 5.48 35.29
C VAL A 36 15.00 4.42 36.35
N LEU A 37 14.74 3.17 35.95
CA LEU A 37 14.46 2.06 36.87
C LEU A 37 15.70 1.64 37.65
N LEU A 38 16.90 1.70 37.05
CA LEU A 38 18.16 1.30 37.69
C LEU A 38 18.83 2.42 38.50
N LEU A 39 18.53 3.69 38.19
CA LEU A 39 19.14 4.87 38.84
C LEU A 39 19.07 4.86 40.39
N PRO A 40 17.97 4.42 41.05
CA PRO A 40 17.90 4.34 42.52
C PRO A 40 18.81 3.28 43.16
N ILE A 41 19.30 2.31 42.39
CA ILE A 41 20.14 1.20 42.90
C ILE A 41 21.63 1.60 42.91
N THR A 42 22.02 2.53 42.03
CA THR A 42 23.40 3.04 41.89
C THR A 42 24.12 3.37 43.21
N PRO A 43 23.52 4.08 44.20
CA PRO A 43 24.25 4.41 45.43
C PRO A 43 24.60 3.19 46.30
N PHE A 44 23.91 2.07 46.13
CA PHE A 44 24.11 0.86 46.93
C PHE A 44 24.96 -0.22 46.22
N ILE A 45 25.29 0.00 44.95
CA ILE A 45 25.95 -1.03 44.11
C ILE A 45 27.33 -1.41 44.65
N HIS A 46 28.04 -0.48 45.29
CA HIS A 46 29.36 -0.72 45.90
C HIS A 46 29.33 -1.70 47.08
N ARG A 47 28.16 -1.92 47.70
CA ARG A 47 27.99 -2.88 48.82
C ARG A 47 27.72 -4.30 48.36
N VAL A 48 27.45 -4.49 47.07
CA VAL A 48 27.13 -5.80 46.49
C VAL A 48 28.44 -6.55 46.23
N THR A 49 28.53 -7.78 46.73
CA THR A 49 29.69 -8.65 46.47
C THR A 49 29.80 -9.02 44.99
N HIS A 50 31.01 -9.25 44.49
CA HIS A 50 31.27 -9.53 43.07
C HIS A 50 30.53 -10.75 42.49
N HIS A 51 30.07 -11.68 43.33
CA HIS A 51 29.31 -12.86 42.90
C HIS A 51 28.00 -12.51 42.18
N VAL A 52 27.29 -11.49 42.67
CA VAL A 52 26.00 -11.06 42.11
C VAL A 52 26.15 -10.48 40.70
N PRO A 53 27.01 -9.47 40.44
CA PRO A 53 27.19 -8.96 39.07
C PRO A 53 27.79 -10.00 38.13
N LEU A 54 28.66 -10.91 38.59
CA LEU A 54 29.18 -12.00 37.76
C LEU A 54 28.06 -12.96 37.33
N PHE A 55 27.17 -13.35 38.25
CA PHE A 55 26.00 -14.16 37.93
C PHE A 55 25.05 -13.45 36.96
N LEU A 56 24.76 -12.16 37.18
CA LEU A 56 23.93 -11.37 36.27
C LEU A 56 24.55 -11.23 34.88
N LEU A 57 25.87 -11.13 34.78
CA LEU A 57 26.58 -11.12 33.49
C LEU A 57 26.43 -12.45 32.75
N LEU A 58 26.49 -13.58 33.45
CA LEU A 58 26.24 -14.89 32.83
C LEU A 58 24.80 -15.02 32.33
N VAL A 59 23.82 -14.58 33.14
CA VAL A 59 22.40 -14.55 32.73
C VAL A 59 22.20 -13.63 31.52
N PHE A 60 22.83 -12.44 31.52
CA PHE A 60 22.79 -11.52 30.39
C PHE A 60 23.36 -12.18 29.12
N MET A 61 24.53 -12.82 29.20
CA MET A 61 25.12 -13.50 28.04
C MET A 61 24.24 -14.63 27.52
N ALA A 62 23.68 -15.46 28.40
CA ALA A 62 22.78 -16.55 28.02
C ALA A 62 21.51 -16.03 27.33
N THR A 63 20.88 -15.00 27.90
CA THR A 63 19.68 -14.38 27.32
C THR A 63 19.97 -13.63 26.02
N LEU A 64 21.13 -12.98 25.90
CA LEU A 64 21.56 -12.30 24.67
C LEU A 64 21.74 -13.30 23.52
N ILE A 65 22.46 -14.41 23.78
CA ILE A 65 22.64 -15.49 22.81
C ILE A 65 21.28 -16.05 22.39
N TYR A 66 20.38 -16.30 23.35
CA TYR A 66 19.03 -16.77 23.05
C TYR A 66 18.27 -15.80 22.13
N ASN A 67 18.26 -14.50 22.45
CA ASN A 67 17.54 -13.48 21.66
C ASN A 67 18.13 -13.27 20.26
N LEU A 68 19.43 -13.52 20.05
CA LEU A 68 20.08 -13.41 18.74
C LEU A 68 19.90 -14.65 17.87
N ALA A 69 19.82 -15.84 18.48
CA ALA A 69 19.76 -17.11 17.76
C ALA A 69 18.32 -17.63 17.55
N THR A 70 17.39 -17.28 18.44
CA THR A 70 16.01 -17.76 18.34
C THR A 70 15.28 -17.10 17.18
N PHE A 71 14.40 -17.87 16.54
CA PHE A 71 13.42 -17.31 15.63
C PHE A 71 12.52 -16.31 16.37
N PRO A 72 12.29 -15.09 15.84
CA PRO A 72 11.65 -14.01 16.60
C PRO A 72 10.13 -14.13 16.71
N PHE A 73 9.48 -15.03 15.97
CA PHE A 73 8.03 -15.17 15.96
C PHE A 73 7.55 -16.49 16.54
N SER A 74 6.31 -16.53 17.02
CA SER A 74 5.68 -17.72 17.57
C SER A 74 4.19 -17.73 17.28
N VAL A 75 3.50 -18.82 17.63
CA VAL A 75 2.05 -18.94 17.45
C VAL A 75 1.28 -17.88 18.26
N ASN A 76 1.83 -17.45 19.41
CA ASN A 76 1.25 -16.45 20.29
C ASN A 76 1.64 -15.01 19.90
N ASN A 77 2.82 -14.83 19.29
CA ASN A 77 3.32 -13.55 18.80
C ASN A 77 3.66 -13.69 17.32
N ARG A 78 2.63 -13.59 16.48
CA ARG A 78 2.72 -13.88 15.06
C ARG A 78 3.27 -12.69 14.28
N PHE A 79 4.04 -13.00 13.23
CA PHE A 79 4.46 -12.03 12.24
C PHE A 79 3.28 -11.63 11.36
N LYS A 80 2.95 -10.33 11.36
CA LYS A 80 1.89 -9.77 10.53
C LYS A 80 2.43 -9.39 9.16
N PHE A 81 1.75 -9.84 8.11
CA PHE A 81 2.05 -9.48 6.72
C PHE A 81 0.76 -9.15 5.97
N TYR A 82 0.90 -8.48 4.83
CA TYR A 82 -0.22 -7.93 4.07
C TYR A 82 -0.45 -8.72 2.78
N PHE A 83 -1.71 -9.08 2.53
CA PHE A 83 -2.19 -9.69 1.29
C PHE A 83 -2.91 -8.64 0.45
N HIS A 84 -2.67 -8.70 -0.86
CA HIS A 84 -3.36 -7.89 -1.86
C HIS A 84 -3.32 -8.60 -3.20
N GLN A 85 -4.48 -8.82 -3.80
CA GLN A 85 -4.61 -9.43 -5.11
C GLN A 85 -5.14 -8.41 -6.11
N VAL A 86 -4.53 -8.32 -7.28
CA VAL A 86 -4.91 -7.40 -8.34
C VAL A 86 -5.17 -8.20 -9.60
N VAL A 87 -6.36 -8.02 -10.17
CA VAL A 87 -6.74 -8.56 -11.47
C VAL A 87 -6.80 -7.42 -12.46
N ASP A 88 -5.96 -7.47 -13.49
CA ASP A 88 -6.01 -6.53 -14.60
C ASP A 88 -6.88 -7.09 -15.73
N LEU A 89 -7.97 -6.39 -16.06
CA LEU A 89 -8.88 -6.79 -17.13
C LEU A 89 -8.35 -6.46 -18.54
N ASN A 90 -7.32 -5.63 -18.67
CA ASN A 90 -6.73 -5.31 -19.97
C ASN A 90 -5.72 -6.37 -20.40
N ASP A 91 -4.84 -6.76 -19.48
CA ASP A 91 -3.77 -7.73 -19.72
C ASP A 91 -4.20 -9.17 -19.39
N ASP A 92 -5.42 -9.34 -18.83
CA ASP A 92 -5.93 -10.60 -18.27
C ASP A 92 -4.95 -11.24 -17.27
N THR A 93 -4.34 -10.40 -16.43
CA THR A 93 -3.35 -10.86 -15.45
C THR A 93 -3.94 -10.92 -14.05
N ASN A 94 -3.65 -12.00 -13.34
CA ASN A 94 -4.05 -12.17 -11.94
C ASN A 94 -2.81 -12.27 -11.06
N THR A 95 -2.46 -11.16 -10.40
CA THR A 95 -1.25 -11.07 -9.59
C THR A 95 -1.57 -10.97 -8.11
N VAL A 96 -0.92 -11.80 -7.30
CA VAL A 96 -0.99 -11.71 -5.85
C VAL A 96 0.30 -11.10 -5.33
N SER A 97 0.15 -10.12 -4.46
CA SER A 97 1.24 -9.43 -3.79
C SER A 97 1.17 -9.66 -2.28
N LEU A 98 2.28 -10.13 -1.73
CA LEU A 98 2.47 -10.32 -0.29
C LEU A 98 3.52 -9.33 0.19
N SER A 99 3.15 -8.47 1.13
CA SER A 99 4.04 -7.43 1.66
C SER A 99 4.40 -7.70 3.13
N GLY A 100 5.69 -7.65 3.45
CA GLY A 100 6.20 -7.86 4.80
C GLY A 100 7.70 -7.66 4.91
N LEU A 101 8.26 -7.89 6.09
CA LEU A 101 9.70 -7.84 6.35
C LEU A 101 10.45 -9.04 5.71
N ASN A 102 11.57 -8.75 5.06
CA ASN A 102 12.52 -9.76 4.56
C ASN A 102 13.46 -10.22 5.70
N PRO A 103 13.83 -11.51 5.82
CA PRO A 103 13.54 -12.67 4.94
C PRO A 103 12.23 -13.41 5.25
N PHE A 104 11.47 -12.99 6.26
CA PHE A 104 10.29 -13.73 6.74
C PHE A 104 9.19 -13.88 5.69
N ILE A 105 8.97 -12.84 4.89
CA ILE A 105 7.99 -12.90 3.79
C ILE A 105 8.37 -13.96 2.75
N HIS A 106 9.66 -14.14 2.48
CA HIS A 106 10.14 -15.13 1.52
C HIS A 106 9.84 -16.57 1.99
N ASN A 107 10.01 -16.85 3.29
CA ASN A 107 9.66 -18.14 3.89
C ASN A 107 8.14 -18.44 3.82
N ILE A 108 7.29 -17.42 3.85
CA ILE A 108 5.84 -17.58 3.71
C ILE A 108 5.52 -17.86 2.24
N VAL A 109 6.08 -17.08 1.32
CA VAL A 109 5.80 -17.23 -0.11
C VAL A 109 6.28 -18.58 -0.63
N SER A 110 7.43 -19.09 -0.15
CA SER A 110 7.96 -20.41 -0.53
C SER A 110 7.18 -21.60 0.05
N SER A 111 6.33 -21.37 1.05
CA SER A 111 5.45 -22.41 1.61
C SER A 111 4.18 -22.66 0.78
N LEU A 112 3.88 -21.78 -0.18
CA LEU A 112 2.67 -21.86 -0.99
C LEU A 112 2.85 -22.82 -2.18
N PRO A 113 1.91 -23.76 -2.44
CA PRO A 113 2.02 -24.63 -3.60
C PRO A 113 1.95 -23.88 -4.94
N SER A 114 1.20 -22.78 -5.04
CA SER A 114 1.06 -21.99 -6.28
C SER A 114 2.36 -21.31 -6.72
N THR A 115 3.31 -21.11 -5.80
CA THR A 115 4.60 -20.46 -6.10
C THR A 115 5.71 -21.46 -6.42
N ALA A 116 5.50 -22.76 -6.22
CA ALA A 116 6.56 -23.78 -6.27
C ALA A 116 7.31 -23.83 -7.61
N ASN A 117 6.65 -23.51 -8.73
CA ASN A 117 7.23 -23.52 -10.08
C ASN A 117 7.45 -22.13 -10.68
N GLN A 118 7.29 -21.07 -9.89
CA GLN A 118 7.34 -19.69 -10.38
C GLN A 118 8.58 -18.96 -9.86
N LYS A 119 9.14 -18.06 -10.68
CA LYS A 119 10.19 -17.14 -10.23
C LYS A 119 9.52 -15.99 -9.46
N LEU A 120 9.80 -15.91 -8.17
CA LEU A 120 9.27 -14.87 -7.31
C LEU A 120 9.94 -13.51 -7.59
N ASN A 121 9.14 -12.50 -7.89
CA ASN A 121 9.61 -11.12 -8.02
C ASN A 121 9.39 -10.39 -6.69
N CYS A 122 10.43 -10.34 -5.85
CA CYS A 122 10.42 -9.61 -4.58
C CYS A 122 11.21 -8.31 -4.72
N SER A 123 10.53 -7.17 -4.60
CA SER A 123 11.15 -5.85 -4.64
C SER A 123 11.03 -5.17 -3.27
N PRO A 124 11.96 -4.26 -2.91
CA PRO A 124 11.74 -3.37 -1.77
C PRO A 124 10.46 -2.55 -2.00
N GLY A 125 9.66 -2.37 -0.95
CA GLY A 125 8.39 -1.66 -1.01
C GLY A 125 7.31 -2.28 -0.12
N GLY A 126 6.22 -1.54 0.08
CA GLY A 126 5.11 -1.93 0.95
C GLY A 126 4.85 -0.93 2.07
N ARG A 127 4.35 -1.42 3.22
CA ARG A 127 4.17 -0.58 4.41
C ARG A 127 5.47 -0.51 5.20
N GLY A 128 6.12 0.66 5.17
CA GLY A 128 7.34 0.95 5.92
C GLY A 128 8.62 0.78 5.10
N LYS A 129 9.69 1.46 5.55
CA LYS A 129 10.96 1.58 4.80
C LYS A 129 11.67 0.24 4.59
N ASN A 130 11.46 -0.73 5.48
CA ASN A 130 12.14 -2.03 5.47
C ASN A 130 11.26 -3.17 4.92
N SER A 131 10.06 -2.85 4.43
CA SER A 131 9.16 -3.85 3.85
C SER A 131 9.57 -4.22 2.43
N HIS A 132 9.28 -5.45 2.05
CA HIS A 132 9.41 -5.98 0.70
C HIS A 132 8.04 -6.46 0.24
N VAL A 133 7.79 -6.36 -1.08
CA VAL A 133 6.60 -6.91 -1.73
C VAL A 133 7.04 -8.02 -2.66
N CYS A 134 6.59 -9.24 -2.38
CA CYS A 134 6.77 -10.40 -3.23
C CYS A 134 5.50 -10.61 -4.07
N ARG A 135 5.67 -10.63 -5.39
CA ARG A 135 4.59 -10.87 -6.36
C ARG A 135 4.73 -12.24 -7.00
N TYR A 136 3.61 -12.91 -7.19
CA TYR A 136 3.50 -14.16 -7.93
C TYR A 136 2.21 -14.19 -8.75
N ASP A 137 2.17 -15.05 -9.75
CA ASP A 137 1.04 -15.20 -10.66
C ASP A 137 0.04 -16.22 -10.08
N ALA A 138 -1.20 -15.76 -9.86
CA ALA A 138 -2.30 -16.55 -9.32
C ALA A 138 -3.32 -16.94 -10.38
N SER A 139 -2.97 -16.90 -11.67
CA SER A 139 -3.88 -17.27 -12.78
C SER A 139 -4.41 -18.71 -12.71
N SER A 140 -3.72 -19.62 -12.02
CA SER A 140 -4.19 -20.99 -11.73
C SER A 140 -5.34 -21.06 -10.72
N LEU A 141 -5.64 -19.94 -10.05
CA LEU A 141 -6.63 -19.82 -8.98
C LEU A 141 -7.74 -18.83 -9.40
N PRO A 142 -8.73 -19.28 -10.20
CA PRO A 142 -9.78 -18.41 -10.70
C PRO A 142 -10.65 -17.87 -9.57
N LEU A 143 -10.94 -16.57 -9.63
CA LEU A 143 -11.77 -15.89 -8.64
C LEU A 143 -13.26 -16.11 -8.89
N ASN A 144 -14.04 -16.18 -7.82
CA ASN A 144 -15.49 -16.22 -7.88
C ASN A 144 -16.07 -15.18 -6.92
N LEU A 145 -15.92 -13.90 -7.25
CA LEU A 145 -16.28 -12.78 -6.38
C LEU A 145 -17.80 -12.60 -6.25
N VAL A 146 -18.54 -12.84 -7.33
CA VAL A 146 -20.00 -12.74 -7.38
C VAL A 146 -20.55 -13.99 -8.06
N SER A 147 -21.50 -14.65 -7.40
CA SER A 147 -22.09 -15.89 -7.89
C SER A 147 -22.69 -15.72 -9.30
N GLY A 148 -22.19 -16.48 -10.26
CA GLY A 148 -22.72 -16.51 -11.63
C GLY A 148 -22.23 -15.38 -12.55
N VAL A 149 -21.30 -14.53 -12.09
CA VAL A 149 -20.72 -13.44 -12.90
C VAL A 149 -19.24 -13.74 -13.15
N LYS A 150 -18.83 -13.64 -14.42
CA LYS A 150 -17.42 -13.79 -14.81
C LYS A 150 -16.64 -12.54 -14.41
N VAL A 151 -15.32 -12.69 -14.21
CA VAL A 151 -14.44 -11.61 -13.76
C VAL A 151 -14.46 -10.40 -14.72
N GLU A 152 -14.53 -10.65 -16.03
CA GLU A 152 -14.63 -9.62 -17.07
C GLU A 152 -15.90 -8.75 -16.97
N ASP A 153 -17.01 -9.34 -16.51
CA ASP A 153 -18.31 -8.66 -16.41
C ASP A 153 -18.47 -7.87 -15.11
N LEU A 154 -17.52 -7.97 -14.17
CA LEU A 154 -17.60 -7.31 -12.86
C LEU A 154 -17.37 -5.80 -12.92
N LEU A 155 -16.71 -5.31 -13.97
CA LEU A 155 -16.41 -3.89 -14.15
C LEU A 155 -16.65 -3.47 -15.61
N LYS A 156 -17.70 -2.65 -15.80
CA LYS A 156 -18.03 -1.99 -17.06
C LYS A 156 -17.84 -0.51 -16.90
N VAL A 157 -16.94 0.05 -17.70
CA VAL A 157 -16.68 1.48 -17.69
C VAL A 157 -16.95 2.02 -19.08
N THR A 158 -17.74 3.08 -19.13
CA THR A 158 -17.97 3.86 -20.35
C THR A 158 -17.23 5.18 -20.21
N VAL A 159 -16.34 5.43 -21.17
CA VAL A 159 -15.49 6.61 -21.26
C VAL A 159 -15.63 7.16 -22.69
N PRO A 160 -15.64 8.49 -22.91
CA PRO A 160 -15.64 9.05 -24.25
C PRO A 160 -14.34 8.71 -24.98
N GLU A 161 -14.40 8.62 -26.31
CA GLU A 161 -13.21 8.33 -27.14
C GLU A 161 -12.22 9.51 -27.17
N SER A 162 -12.74 10.73 -27.10
CA SER A 162 -11.95 11.96 -27.03
C SER A 162 -12.44 12.88 -25.92
N TYR A 163 -11.58 13.81 -25.50
CA TYR A 163 -11.95 14.85 -24.53
C TYR A 163 -11.64 16.26 -25.02
N ASP A 164 -12.50 17.20 -24.63
CA ASP A 164 -12.47 18.62 -25.01
C ASP A 164 -11.40 19.44 -24.25
N GLY A 165 -10.33 18.79 -23.77
CA GLY A 165 -9.25 19.43 -23.01
C GLY A 165 -9.59 19.80 -21.55
N SER A 166 -10.87 20.05 -21.24
CA SER A 166 -11.29 20.63 -19.94
C SER A 166 -12.18 19.72 -19.09
N SER A 167 -13.08 18.93 -19.69
CA SER A 167 -13.97 18.04 -18.96
C SER A 167 -14.13 16.66 -19.58
N VAL A 168 -14.31 15.65 -18.74
CA VAL A 168 -14.49 14.24 -19.13
C VAL A 168 -15.61 13.61 -18.33
N ASP A 169 -16.56 12.98 -19.03
CA ASP A 169 -17.61 12.21 -18.39
C ASP A 169 -17.20 10.73 -18.30
N VAL A 170 -17.21 10.18 -17.09
CA VAL A 170 -16.85 8.77 -16.83
C VAL A 170 -18.01 8.09 -16.13
N VAL A 171 -18.47 6.97 -16.69
CA VAL A 171 -19.49 6.13 -16.09
C VAL A 171 -18.86 4.82 -15.65
N VAL A 172 -18.89 4.56 -14.34
CA VAL A 172 -18.36 3.34 -13.74
C VAL A 172 -19.53 2.50 -13.25
N ASP A 173 -19.75 1.36 -13.89
CA ASP A 173 -20.68 0.33 -13.42
C ASP A 173 -19.89 -0.89 -12.95
N ALA A 174 -20.02 -1.21 -11.67
CA ALA A 174 -19.34 -2.35 -11.08
C ALA A 174 -20.32 -3.18 -10.28
N VAL A 175 -20.21 -4.50 -10.36
CA VAL A 175 -21.18 -5.41 -9.76
C VAL A 175 -20.84 -5.66 -8.30
N ASP A 176 -21.82 -5.52 -7.40
CA ASP A 176 -21.72 -5.84 -5.96
C ASP A 176 -20.60 -5.17 -5.13
N THR A 177 -19.85 -4.20 -5.68
CA THR A 177 -18.84 -3.44 -4.94
C THR A 177 -19.39 -2.15 -4.33
N ARG A 178 -18.79 -1.70 -3.22
CA ARG A 178 -19.10 -0.42 -2.56
C ARG A 178 -18.02 0.65 -2.75
N LEU A 179 -16.84 0.26 -3.21
CA LEU A 179 -15.66 1.10 -3.23
C LEU A 179 -14.91 0.91 -4.54
N CYS A 180 -14.77 1.99 -5.29
CA CYS A 180 -13.89 2.05 -6.44
C CYS A 180 -12.98 3.27 -6.33
N TYR A 181 -11.82 3.20 -6.97
CA TYR A 181 -10.85 4.25 -7.07
C TYR A 181 -10.76 4.65 -8.54
N LEU A 182 -10.74 5.95 -8.80
CA LEU A 182 -10.43 6.51 -10.11
C LEU A 182 -9.11 7.25 -9.99
N GLU A 183 -8.10 6.76 -10.68
CA GLU A 183 -6.78 7.37 -10.78
C GLU A 183 -6.62 7.97 -12.19
N SER A 184 -6.12 9.19 -12.26
CA SER A 184 -5.94 9.94 -13.51
C SER A 184 -4.47 10.33 -13.66
N SER A 185 -3.93 10.22 -14.88
CA SER A 185 -2.58 10.70 -15.20
C SER A 185 -2.48 12.23 -15.08
N ILE A 186 -3.53 12.94 -15.51
CA ILE A 186 -3.65 14.41 -15.44
C ILE A 186 -4.33 14.81 -14.12
N PRO A 187 -3.80 15.80 -13.37
CA PRO A 187 -4.45 16.28 -12.15
C PRO A 187 -5.86 16.83 -12.38
N ILE A 188 -6.79 16.42 -11.53
CA ILE A 188 -8.19 16.81 -11.57
C ILE A 188 -8.37 18.08 -10.72
N SER A 189 -8.86 19.15 -11.34
CA SER A 189 -9.14 20.44 -10.68
C SER A 189 -10.51 20.45 -9.99
N GLY A 190 -11.47 19.69 -10.52
CA GLY A 190 -12.84 19.61 -10.03
C GLY A 190 -13.50 18.30 -10.41
N PHE A 191 -14.46 17.82 -9.62
CA PHE A 191 -15.33 16.72 -10.04
C PHE A 191 -16.73 16.85 -9.46
N THR A 192 -17.70 16.34 -10.20
CA THR A 192 -19.10 16.24 -9.77
C THR A 192 -19.57 14.81 -9.95
N VAL A 193 -20.23 14.25 -8.93
CA VAL A 193 -20.79 12.89 -8.97
C VAL A 193 -22.31 13.00 -8.94
N GLU A 194 -22.98 12.39 -9.92
CA GLU A 194 -24.45 12.39 -9.98
C GLU A 194 -25.04 11.71 -8.73
N GLY A 195 -25.93 12.41 -8.02
CA GLY A 195 -26.55 11.90 -6.80
C GLY A 195 -25.70 11.99 -5.52
N ALA A 196 -24.48 12.55 -5.60
CA ALA A 196 -23.72 12.87 -4.39
C ALA A 196 -24.26 14.14 -3.72
N GLY A 197 -24.14 14.18 -2.39
CA GLY A 197 -24.39 15.40 -1.63
C GLY A 197 -23.34 16.48 -1.94
N PRO A 198 -23.63 17.76 -1.63
CA PRO A 198 -22.67 18.84 -1.83
C PRO A 198 -21.41 18.59 -0.99
N LEU A 199 -20.26 18.97 -1.55
CA LEU A 199 -18.99 18.97 -0.82
C LEU A 199 -19.12 19.88 0.40
N GLN A 200 -18.92 19.31 1.59
CA GLN A 200 -19.01 20.09 2.83
C GLN A 200 -17.71 20.85 3.05
N GLU A 201 -17.83 22.17 3.24
CA GLU A 201 -16.69 23.06 3.48
C GLU A 201 -15.83 22.63 4.68
N ARG A 202 -16.47 22.04 5.71
CA ARG A 202 -15.81 21.50 6.91
C ARG A 202 -14.74 20.44 6.62
N PHE A 203 -14.87 19.70 5.53
CA PHE A 203 -13.92 18.64 5.14
C PHE A 203 -12.95 19.10 4.04
N GLY A 204 -12.76 20.41 3.89
CA GLY A 204 -11.92 20.97 2.84
C GLY A 204 -12.67 21.05 1.52
N GLY A 205 -13.82 21.74 1.51
CA GLY A 205 -14.74 21.82 0.36
C GLY A 205 -14.20 22.46 -0.92
N LYS A 206 -12.89 22.72 -0.99
CA LYS A 206 -12.17 23.13 -2.21
C LYS A 206 -11.00 22.20 -2.44
N ILE A 207 -10.90 21.70 -3.66
CA ILE A 207 -9.74 20.96 -4.14
C ILE A 207 -8.55 21.94 -4.17
N GLN A 208 -7.38 21.48 -3.74
CA GLN A 208 -6.16 22.31 -3.76
C GLN A 208 -5.79 22.68 -5.20
N ASP A 209 -5.12 23.82 -5.38
CA ASP A 209 -4.73 24.33 -6.71
C ASP A 209 -3.80 23.36 -7.48
N SER A 210 -3.13 22.46 -6.76
CA SER A 210 -2.30 21.37 -7.32
C SER A 210 -3.11 20.25 -7.98
N GLY A 211 -4.43 20.20 -7.77
CA GLY A 211 -5.32 19.15 -8.26
C GLY A 211 -5.17 17.83 -7.50
N VAL A 212 -6.09 16.90 -7.76
CA VAL A 212 -6.07 15.55 -7.21
C VAL A 212 -5.85 14.52 -8.30
N LYS A 213 -5.00 13.52 -8.03
CA LYS A 213 -4.75 12.41 -8.96
C LYS A 213 -5.67 11.21 -8.76
N ARG A 214 -6.23 11.07 -7.55
CA ARG A 214 -7.09 9.95 -7.18
C ARG A 214 -8.39 10.43 -6.54
N ILE A 215 -9.49 9.83 -6.95
CA ILE A 215 -10.81 9.99 -6.37
C ILE A 215 -11.25 8.64 -5.81
N ASP A 216 -11.62 8.62 -4.53
CA ASP A 216 -12.16 7.44 -3.85
C ASP A 216 -13.70 7.52 -3.90
N LEU A 217 -14.32 6.61 -4.64
CA LEU A 217 -15.75 6.54 -4.89
C LEU A 217 -16.41 5.55 -3.93
N TRP A 218 -17.36 6.04 -3.13
CA TRP A 218 -18.11 5.20 -2.20
C TRP A 218 -19.62 5.27 -2.45
N ARG A 219 -20.31 4.13 -2.41
CA ARG A 219 -21.77 4.06 -2.51
C ARG A 219 -22.38 3.11 -1.48
N ARG A 220 -23.60 3.45 -1.04
CA ARG A 220 -24.43 2.58 -0.18
C ARG A 220 -25.22 1.57 -1.01
N ASP A 221 -25.86 2.07 -2.07
CA ASP A 221 -26.66 1.28 -2.99
C ASP A 221 -25.75 0.64 -4.05
N ARG A 222 -25.83 -0.69 -4.20
CA ARG A 222 -24.93 -1.46 -5.08
C ARG A 222 -25.39 -1.49 -6.53
N SER A 223 -26.64 -1.14 -6.82
CA SER A 223 -27.21 -1.28 -8.17
C SER A 223 -27.06 -0.04 -9.06
N ARG A 224 -26.53 1.07 -8.52
CA ARG A 224 -26.43 2.34 -9.27
C ARG A 224 -25.00 2.58 -9.75
N PRO A 225 -24.78 2.87 -11.05
CA PRO A 225 -23.46 3.23 -11.55
C PRO A 225 -23.03 4.61 -11.00
N TRP A 226 -21.73 4.81 -10.89
CA TRP A 226 -21.18 6.14 -10.65
C TRP A 226 -21.09 6.89 -11.98
N LYS A 227 -21.70 8.07 -12.05
CA LYS A 227 -21.55 8.98 -13.18
C LYS A 227 -20.78 10.20 -12.70
N LEU A 228 -19.64 10.43 -13.31
CA LEU A 228 -18.64 11.40 -12.88
C LEU A 228 -18.42 12.39 -14.01
N ASN A 229 -18.52 13.68 -13.71
CA ASN A 229 -17.98 14.73 -14.57
C ASN A 229 -16.68 15.20 -13.95
N LEU A 230 -15.57 14.94 -14.63
CA LEU A 230 -14.23 15.33 -14.20
C LEU A 230 -13.86 16.64 -14.90
N LYS A 231 -13.25 17.56 -14.18
CA LYS A 231 -12.63 18.77 -14.72
C LYS A 231 -11.13 18.64 -14.57
N LEU A 232 -10.44 18.68 -15.70
CA LEU A 232 -8.98 18.55 -15.75
C LEU A 232 -8.34 19.92 -15.54
N LYS A 233 -7.14 19.94 -14.97
CA LYS A 233 -6.33 21.15 -15.00
C LYS A 233 -5.63 21.20 -16.36
N ALA A 234 -5.88 22.27 -17.13
CA ALA A 234 -5.08 22.53 -18.33
C ALA A 234 -3.59 22.61 -17.90
N LYS A 235 -2.72 21.96 -18.66
CA LYS A 235 -1.27 22.05 -18.44
C LYS A 235 -0.86 23.47 -18.80
N GLU A 236 -0.94 24.41 -17.86
CA GLU A 236 -0.24 25.67 -18.00
C GLU A 236 1.25 25.33 -18.04
N LEU A 237 1.84 25.43 -19.23
CA LEU A 237 3.29 25.59 -19.33
C LEU A 237 3.60 26.83 -18.50
N SER A 238 4.21 26.64 -17.33
CA SER A 238 4.83 27.73 -16.61
C SER A 238 6.01 28.21 -17.45
N GLU A 239 5.74 29.11 -18.39
CA GLU A 239 6.72 30.06 -18.91
C GLU A 239 7.03 31.04 -17.77
N GLU A 240 7.78 30.58 -16.79
CA GLU A 240 8.60 31.49 -15.98
C GLU A 240 9.92 31.64 -16.74
N ALA A 241 9.89 32.51 -17.75
CA ALA A 241 11.09 33.05 -18.35
C ALA A 241 11.75 33.96 -17.31
N SER A 242 12.67 33.42 -16.51
CA SER A 242 13.75 34.20 -15.94
C SER A 242 14.81 34.38 -17.01
N GLU A 243 14.88 35.59 -17.56
CA GLU A 243 16.01 36.07 -18.34
C GLU A 243 17.30 36.02 -17.50
N ASP A 244 18.40 35.68 -18.18
CA ASP A 244 19.81 35.81 -17.79
C ASP A 244 20.40 34.80 -16.78
N GLU A 245 21.11 33.77 -17.30
CA GLU A 245 22.55 33.52 -17.04
C GLU A 245 23.09 32.25 -17.78
N ASP A 246 24.37 32.27 -18.11
CA ASP A 246 25.16 31.37 -18.97
C ASP A 246 25.21 29.90 -18.45
N PRO A 247 25.06 28.84 -19.29
CA PRO A 247 24.83 27.48 -18.77
C PRO A 247 26.11 26.79 -18.29
N THR A 248 26.00 26.08 -17.17
CA THR A 248 27.08 25.25 -16.61
C THR A 248 26.78 23.75 -16.81
N ALA A 249 27.75 22.89 -16.52
CA ALA A 249 27.73 21.47 -16.88
C ALA A 249 26.59 20.64 -16.25
N ASP A 250 25.83 21.19 -15.30
CA ASP A 250 24.65 20.58 -14.65
C ASP A 250 23.40 20.58 -15.56
N ASP A 251 23.35 21.46 -16.55
CA ASP A 251 22.19 21.64 -17.45
C ASP A 251 21.97 20.46 -18.42
N ARG A 252 22.98 19.60 -18.60
CA ARG A 252 22.87 18.43 -19.51
C ARG A 252 22.00 17.32 -18.95
N ASP A 253 21.95 17.18 -17.63
CA ASP A 253 21.07 16.21 -16.97
C ASP A 253 19.63 16.75 -16.86
N GLU A 254 19.45 18.07 -16.72
CA GLU A 254 18.12 18.70 -16.83
C GLU A 254 17.53 18.64 -18.25
N LEU A 255 18.37 18.76 -19.29
CA LEU A 255 17.96 18.58 -20.68
C LEU A 255 17.53 17.13 -21.00
N LYS A 256 18.13 16.13 -20.34
CA LYS A 256 17.65 14.74 -20.43
C LYS A 256 16.34 14.54 -19.71
N LEU A 257 16.15 15.16 -18.54
CA LEU A 257 14.86 15.14 -17.84
C LEU A 257 13.75 15.83 -18.65
N ARG A 258 14.07 16.92 -19.36
CA ARG A 258 13.19 17.60 -20.31
C ARG A 258 12.90 16.75 -21.56
N ALA A 259 13.87 15.99 -22.06
CA ALA A 259 13.64 15.06 -23.17
C ALA A 259 12.79 13.84 -22.76
N GLU A 260 12.97 13.33 -21.53
CA GLU A 260 12.15 12.23 -20.97
C GLU A 260 10.73 12.70 -20.59
N THR A 261 10.55 13.96 -20.18
CA THR A 261 9.22 14.55 -19.93
C THR A 261 8.50 14.99 -21.21
N ASN A 262 9.22 15.39 -22.25
CA ASN A 262 8.65 15.67 -23.57
C ASN A 262 8.34 14.39 -24.38
N ALA A 263 8.93 13.24 -24.03
CA ALA A 263 8.53 11.94 -24.57
C ALA A 263 7.17 11.43 -24.02
N LEU A 264 6.63 12.11 -23.00
CA LEU A 264 5.27 11.95 -22.46
C LEU A 264 4.35 13.13 -22.87
N ALA A 265 4.72 13.89 -23.90
CA ALA A 265 3.80 14.80 -24.60
C ALA A 265 2.90 14.01 -25.57
N ASP A 266 2.33 12.91 -25.10
CA ASP A 266 1.14 12.36 -25.72
C ASP A 266 -0.01 13.07 -25.03
N ASP A 267 -0.86 13.71 -25.82
CA ASP A 267 -2.03 14.49 -25.39
C ASP A 267 -3.16 13.54 -24.91
N SER A 268 -2.76 12.44 -24.27
CA SER A 268 -3.58 11.30 -23.92
C SER A 268 -3.77 11.20 -22.41
N LEU A 269 -5.04 11.20 -22.02
CA LEU A 269 -5.46 11.05 -20.64
C LEU A 269 -5.57 9.55 -20.33
N VAL A 270 -4.79 9.07 -19.36
CA VAL A 270 -4.89 7.70 -18.85
C VAL A 270 -5.72 7.71 -17.58
N VAL A 271 -6.85 6.98 -17.62
CA VAL A 271 -7.75 6.79 -16.48
C VAL A 271 -7.69 5.32 -16.06
N THR A 272 -7.29 5.08 -14.81
CA THR A 272 -7.27 3.76 -14.19
C THR A 272 -8.40 3.66 -13.18
N ILE A 273 -9.30 2.69 -13.38
CA ILE A 273 -10.38 2.42 -12.44
C ILE A 273 -10.11 1.11 -11.72
N ARG A 274 -10.17 1.15 -10.40
CA ARG A 274 -9.92 -0.01 -9.53
C ARG A 274 -11.09 -0.21 -8.60
N CYS A 275 -11.79 -1.33 -8.71
CA CYS A 275 -12.90 -1.65 -7.82
C CYS A 275 -12.50 -2.71 -6.81
N ALA A 276 -12.77 -2.44 -5.53
CA ALA A 276 -12.34 -3.26 -4.42
C ALA A 276 -13.43 -4.26 -3.99
N TYR A 277 -13.01 -5.49 -3.74
CA TYR A 277 -13.81 -6.59 -3.22
C TYR A 277 -13.14 -7.16 -1.97
N SER A 278 -13.96 -7.44 -0.95
CA SER A 278 -13.47 -7.92 0.36
C SER A 278 -14.29 -9.06 0.92
N ASP A 279 -15.22 -9.61 0.13
CA ASP A 279 -15.97 -10.78 0.58
C ASP A 279 -15.06 -12.00 0.51
N ALA A 280 -14.82 -12.60 1.67
CA ALA A 280 -14.04 -13.81 1.85
C ALA A 280 -14.77 -14.78 2.80
N ASN A 281 -16.10 -14.67 2.88
CA ASN A 281 -16.91 -15.51 3.77
C ASN A 281 -16.91 -16.97 3.28
N GLU A 282 -16.83 -17.19 1.97
CA GLU A 282 -16.72 -18.51 1.36
C GLU A 282 -15.29 -18.80 0.90
N PRO A 283 -14.76 -20.03 1.13
CA PRO A 283 -13.41 -20.40 0.71
C PRO A 283 -13.19 -20.36 -0.81
N THR A 284 -14.27 -20.45 -1.58
CA THR A 284 -14.26 -20.46 -3.05
C THR A 284 -14.19 -19.06 -3.67
N THR A 285 -14.49 -18.00 -2.91
CA THR A 285 -14.56 -16.63 -3.44
C THR A 285 -13.18 -16.11 -3.83
N ILE A 286 -12.19 -16.30 -2.95
CA ILE A 286 -10.79 -15.87 -3.13
C ILE A 286 -9.86 -17.06 -2.87
N PRO A 287 -9.64 -17.94 -3.86
CA PRO A 287 -8.88 -19.18 -3.62
C PRO A 287 -7.43 -18.95 -3.23
N ALA A 288 -6.78 -17.88 -3.73
CA ALA A 288 -5.42 -17.50 -3.32
C ALA A 288 -5.31 -17.18 -1.82
N LEU A 289 -6.33 -16.53 -1.25
CA LEU A 289 -6.40 -16.26 0.18
C LEU A 289 -6.66 -17.54 0.98
N THR A 290 -7.51 -18.43 0.47
CA THR A 290 -7.77 -19.74 1.08
C THR A 290 -6.54 -20.63 1.09
N GLU A 291 -5.78 -20.68 -0.01
CA GLU A 291 -4.49 -21.37 -0.08
C GLU A 291 -3.51 -20.80 0.94
N LEU A 292 -3.38 -19.47 0.99
CA LEU A 292 -2.52 -18.79 1.94
C LEU A 292 -2.85 -19.19 3.38
N HIS A 293 -4.13 -19.16 3.76
CA HIS A 293 -4.56 -19.59 5.10
C HIS A 293 -4.23 -21.05 5.42
N ARG A 294 -4.25 -21.92 4.40
CA ARG A 294 -4.03 -23.37 4.57
C ARG A 294 -2.55 -23.74 4.68
N TYR A 295 -1.68 -23.05 3.94
CA TYR A 295 -0.28 -23.43 3.81
C TYR A 295 0.71 -22.48 4.51
N MET A 296 0.27 -21.28 4.92
CA MET A 296 1.15 -20.36 5.64
C MET A 296 1.63 -20.95 6.98
N PRO A 297 2.87 -20.68 7.41
CA PRO A 297 3.38 -21.13 8.70
C PRO A 297 2.53 -20.58 9.86
N PRO A 298 2.39 -21.33 10.97
CA PRO A 298 1.52 -20.94 12.09
C PRO A 298 2.01 -19.71 12.88
N TRP A 299 3.27 -19.32 12.70
CA TRP A 299 3.86 -18.10 13.25
C TRP A 299 3.53 -16.86 12.42
N ALA A 300 2.85 -16.99 11.28
CA ALA A 300 2.48 -15.88 10.41
C ALA A 300 0.97 -15.55 10.54
N ALA A 301 0.62 -14.29 10.29
CA ALA A 301 -0.74 -13.78 10.29
C ALA A 301 -0.96 -12.84 9.11
N VAL A 302 -1.90 -13.19 8.24
CA VAL A 302 -2.29 -12.37 7.08
C VAL A 302 -3.26 -11.26 7.50
N THR A 303 -3.11 -10.10 6.89
CA THR A 303 -4.06 -8.99 6.96
C THR A 303 -4.20 -8.32 5.58
N LYS A 304 -5.22 -7.48 5.39
CA LYS A 304 -5.43 -6.79 4.12
C LYS A 304 -4.49 -5.60 3.94
N PHE A 305 -3.90 -5.44 2.75
CA PHE A 305 -3.04 -4.30 2.42
C PHE A 305 -3.85 -3.01 2.17
N SER A 306 -4.95 -3.11 1.43
CA SER A 306 -5.83 -1.98 1.09
C SER A 306 -7.21 -2.14 1.75
N ALA A 307 -8.19 -1.32 1.37
CA ALA A 307 -9.56 -1.52 1.81
C ALA A 307 -10.13 -2.86 1.31
N GLY A 308 -9.74 -3.25 0.08
CA GLY A 308 -10.03 -4.51 -0.61
C GLY A 308 -9.04 -5.62 -0.27
N LEU A 309 -9.51 -6.87 -0.37
CA LEU A 309 -8.62 -8.05 -0.47
C LEU A 309 -8.20 -8.26 -1.94
N VAL A 310 -9.17 -8.09 -2.84
CA VAL A 310 -9.01 -8.19 -4.28
C VAL A 310 -9.40 -6.85 -4.90
N GLU A 311 -8.62 -6.39 -5.87
CA GLU A 311 -8.96 -5.24 -6.69
C GLU A 311 -9.00 -5.66 -8.15
N ILE A 312 -10.09 -5.29 -8.82
CA ILE A 312 -10.22 -5.43 -10.27
C ILE A 312 -9.86 -4.08 -10.87
N GLN A 313 -8.88 -4.06 -11.76
CA GLN A 313 -8.43 -2.85 -12.42
C GLN A 313 -8.67 -2.88 -13.92
N LYS A 314 -8.96 -1.71 -14.47
CA LYS A 314 -9.04 -1.50 -15.91
C LYS A 314 -8.54 -0.10 -16.26
N ASN A 315 -7.62 -0.03 -17.21
CA ASN A 315 -7.02 1.22 -17.68
C ASN A 315 -7.63 1.64 -19.01
N PHE A 316 -7.84 2.93 -19.19
CA PHE A 316 -8.35 3.53 -20.41
C PHE A 316 -7.45 4.67 -20.83
N THR A 317 -7.19 4.76 -22.13
CA THR A 317 -6.46 5.88 -22.73
C THR A 317 -7.43 6.66 -23.59
N ILE A 318 -7.58 7.95 -23.30
CA ILE A 318 -8.49 8.87 -23.99
C ILE A 318 -7.64 9.90 -24.72
N GLN A 319 -7.94 10.16 -25.98
CA GLN A 319 -7.15 11.11 -26.78
C GLN A 319 -7.71 12.53 -26.67
N SER A 320 -6.84 13.54 -26.66
CA SER A 320 -7.25 14.95 -26.76
C SER A 320 -7.86 15.21 -28.14
N ALA A 321 -9.00 15.91 -28.17
CA ALA A 321 -9.67 16.28 -29.42
C ALA A 321 -8.90 17.36 -30.23
N GLY A 322 -7.79 17.90 -29.71
CA GLY A 322 -7.09 19.08 -30.25
C GLY A 322 -6.04 18.83 -31.35
N GLY A 323 -5.98 17.67 -31.97
CA GLY A 323 -4.92 17.28 -32.92
C GLY A 323 -5.28 17.23 -34.41
N GLN A 324 -6.48 17.65 -34.82
CA GLN A 324 -6.88 17.68 -36.24
C GLN A 324 -7.34 19.08 -36.66
N GLU A 325 -6.39 19.94 -36.99
CA GLU A 325 -6.55 21.00 -37.99
C GLU A 325 -5.38 20.95 -39.00
#